data_AF-A0A926A9F4-F1
#
_entry.id   AF-A0A926A9F4-F1
#
_cell.length_a   1.000
_cell.length_b   1.000
_cell.length_c   1.000
_cell.angle_alpha   90.00
_cell.angle_beta   90.00
_cell.angle_gamma   90.00
#
_symmetry.space_group_name_H-M   'P 1'
#
loop_
_entity.id
_entity.type
_entity.pdbx_description
1 polymer ?
#
loop_
_entity_poly.entity_id
_entity_poly.type
_entity_poly.pdbx_seq_one_letter_code
_entity_poly.pdbx_strand_id
1 'polypeptide(L)'
;MGAVTRASGFASTAMGDGTTASGDYSTALGFGAQATNSGSFVWADASLFAPPFTSTASNQFAVRASGGFYLQGNLGIGRPSPNFSLGVWSEQAVGHFASTNSTLGSFLVLQNETPAPDYLGAVFFADSTGFIQGEIGYQTYSGGQMRFRVGGTDRMRLNASGLTVNSAGGPEAYLGGDGAGGDVQLGSATAGNEAVALWNSADGDYMDLFARSGNFQGNVAFGANTRQMINLWNTAYGIGVQANAAYFRTDNEFMWFKGGSHTNVFGDPGQGGTQIMRLGNSGNLVIAGTLSQGSDRNIKQDFAALDGREVLEKVSALPIQSWSYTNQPGVKHYGPTAQDFHAAFGLNGSDDKHIATVDADGVALAAIQGLNQKLEQKLEQKQTEITELKQRLEALEKIIHSHKSN
;
A
#
# COMPACT_ATOMS: atom_id res chain seq x y z
N MET A 1 -63.44 -37.50 40.74
CA MET A 1 -63.10 -38.93 40.70
C MET A 1 -61.70 -39.12 41.28
N GLY A 2 -61.50 -39.98 42.27
CA GLY A 2 -60.24 -40.10 43.02
C GLY A 2 -60.31 -39.53 44.45
N ALA A 3 -59.19 -39.44 45.15
CA ALA A 3 -59.14 -39.11 46.58
C ALA A 3 -58.96 -37.61 46.83
N VAL A 4 -59.65 -37.05 47.83
CA VAL A 4 -59.53 -35.63 48.21
C VAL A 4 -59.69 -34.67 47.00
N THR A 5 -60.64 -34.96 46.11
CA THR A 5 -60.91 -34.15 44.91
C THR A 5 -62.13 -33.25 45.14
N ARG A 6 -62.07 -31.97 44.73
CA ARG A 6 -63.18 -31.01 44.87
C ARG A 6 -63.45 -30.27 43.56
N ALA A 7 -64.62 -30.51 42.95
CA ALA A 7 -65.15 -29.70 41.85
C ALA A 7 -66.30 -28.83 42.39
N SER A 8 -66.10 -27.51 42.44
CA SER A 8 -67.07 -26.57 43.03
C SER A 8 -67.45 -25.40 42.13
N GLY A 9 -66.77 -25.21 40.99
CA GLY A 9 -67.14 -24.23 39.99
C GLY A 9 -68.31 -24.71 39.13
N PHE A 10 -69.05 -23.77 38.53
CA PHE A 10 -70.11 -24.14 37.59
C PHE A 10 -69.52 -24.90 36.39
N ALA A 11 -70.05 -26.10 36.09
CA ALA A 11 -69.55 -26.97 35.02
C ALA A 11 -68.06 -27.35 35.13
N SER A 12 -67.49 -27.45 36.34
CA SER A 12 -66.10 -27.84 36.54
C SER A 12 -65.89 -29.36 36.69
N THR A 13 -64.66 -29.83 36.46
CA THR A 13 -64.27 -31.25 36.60
C THR A 13 -62.98 -31.40 37.41
N ALA A 14 -62.98 -32.27 38.43
CA ALA A 14 -61.78 -32.61 39.22
C ALA A 14 -61.54 -34.13 39.28
N MET A 15 -60.32 -34.57 38.99
CA MET A 15 -59.94 -35.99 39.02
C MET A 15 -58.49 -36.19 39.50
N GLY A 16 -58.23 -37.29 40.21
CA GLY A 16 -56.90 -37.65 40.73
C GLY A 16 -56.84 -37.62 42.26
N ASP A 17 -55.74 -37.13 42.83
CA ASP A 17 -55.55 -37.03 44.28
C ASP A 17 -55.23 -35.60 44.71
N GLY A 18 -55.98 -35.07 45.68
CA GLY A 18 -55.80 -33.70 46.18
C GLY A 18 -56.09 -32.59 45.16
N THR A 19 -56.93 -32.84 44.14
CA THR A 19 -57.21 -31.86 43.08
C THR A 19 -58.40 -30.95 43.39
N THR A 20 -58.35 -29.68 42.96
CA THR A 20 -59.44 -28.71 43.14
C THR A 20 -59.77 -27.97 41.84
N ALA A 21 -61.01 -28.05 41.38
CA ALA A 21 -61.53 -27.29 40.25
C ALA A 21 -62.64 -26.33 40.74
N SER A 22 -62.25 -25.11 41.12
CA SER A 22 -63.16 -24.11 41.70
C SER A 22 -63.52 -22.96 40.77
N GLY A 23 -62.82 -22.80 39.64
CA GLY A 23 -63.22 -21.86 38.58
C GLY A 23 -64.39 -22.41 37.75
N ASP A 24 -65.24 -21.52 37.22
CA ASP A 24 -66.30 -21.94 36.30
C ASP A 24 -65.70 -22.49 35.01
N TYR A 25 -66.27 -23.58 34.48
CA TYR A 25 -65.79 -24.32 33.31
C TYR A 25 -64.36 -24.85 33.43
N SER A 26 -63.82 -24.99 34.66
CA SER A 26 -62.43 -25.39 34.87
C SER A 26 -62.24 -26.92 34.96
N THR A 27 -61.04 -27.39 34.65
CA THR A 27 -60.67 -28.81 34.73
C THR A 27 -59.36 -29.00 35.48
N ALA A 28 -59.34 -29.82 36.54
CA ALA A 28 -58.15 -30.16 37.32
C ALA A 28 -57.90 -31.68 37.33
N LEU A 29 -56.73 -32.13 36.88
CA LEU A 29 -56.38 -33.55 36.74
C LEU A 29 -54.98 -33.85 37.35
N GLY A 30 -54.83 -35.02 38.00
CA GLY A 30 -53.52 -35.52 38.47
C GLY A 30 -53.32 -35.43 39.98
N PHE A 31 -52.10 -35.12 40.45
CA PHE A 31 -51.79 -34.98 41.89
C PHE A 31 -51.61 -33.50 42.27
N GLY A 32 -52.46 -32.99 43.16
CA GLY A 32 -52.35 -31.62 43.69
C GLY A 32 -52.61 -30.50 42.68
N ALA A 33 -53.25 -30.79 41.53
CA ALA A 33 -53.64 -29.79 40.53
C ALA A 33 -54.81 -28.91 41.02
N GLN A 34 -54.70 -27.59 40.86
CA GLN A 34 -55.73 -26.63 41.26
C GLN A 34 -56.12 -25.68 40.11
N ALA A 35 -57.29 -25.88 39.51
CA ALA A 35 -57.87 -25.03 38.48
C ALA A 35 -58.84 -24.02 39.11
N THR A 36 -58.29 -22.93 39.66
CA THR A 36 -59.04 -21.93 40.45
C THR A 36 -59.57 -20.77 39.62
N ASN A 37 -59.05 -20.53 38.42
CA ASN A 37 -59.52 -19.50 37.49
C ASN A 37 -60.53 -20.07 36.47
N SER A 38 -61.49 -19.27 36.00
CA SER A 38 -62.51 -19.72 35.03
C SER A 38 -61.90 -20.12 33.69
N GLY A 39 -62.40 -21.19 33.08
CA GLY A 39 -61.93 -21.73 31.79
C GLY A 39 -60.52 -22.34 31.82
N SER A 40 -59.89 -22.44 33.00
CA SER A 40 -58.55 -23.03 33.12
C SER A 40 -58.58 -24.55 33.04
N PHE A 41 -57.55 -25.11 32.42
CA PHE A 41 -57.24 -26.53 32.43
C PHE A 41 -55.89 -26.74 33.09
N VAL A 42 -55.85 -27.50 34.18
CA VAL A 42 -54.63 -27.76 34.96
C VAL A 42 -54.40 -29.26 35.06
N TRP A 43 -53.23 -29.71 34.61
CA TRP A 43 -52.75 -31.07 34.81
C TRP A 43 -51.41 -31.07 35.56
N ALA A 44 -51.27 -31.94 36.56
CA ALA A 44 -50.03 -32.09 37.31
C ALA A 44 -49.62 -33.55 37.45
N ASP A 45 -48.34 -33.82 37.21
CA ASP A 45 -47.71 -35.12 37.42
C ASP A 45 -47.74 -35.62 38.89
N ALA A 46 -47.33 -36.86 39.10
CA ALA A 46 -47.30 -37.54 40.40
C ALA A 46 -46.13 -37.13 41.32
N SER A 47 -45.69 -35.86 41.24
CA SER A 47 -44.64 -35.33 42.10
C SER A 47 -45.15 -35.13 43.54
N LEU A 48 -45.12 -36.19 44.35
CA LEU A 48 -45.78 -36.29 45.67
C LEU A 48 -45.36 -35.23 46.71
N PHE A 49 -44.17 -34.65 46.55
CA PHE A 49 -43.62 -33.63 47.46
C PHE A 49 -43.62 -32.21 46.87
N ALA A 50 -44.12 -32.05 45.65
CA ALA A 50 -44.23 -30.73 45.04
C ALA A 50 -45.43 -29.96 45.65
N PRO A 51 -45.34 -28.63 45.80
CA PRO A 51 -46.48 -27.83 46.21
C PRO A 51 -47.65 -27.99 45.22
N PRO A 52 -48.89 -27.64 45.62
CA PRO A 52 -50.02 -27.63 44.69
C PRO A 52 -49.72 -26.78 43.46
N PHE A 53 -50.12 -27.28 42.29
CA PHE A 53 -49.90 -26.60 41.02
C PHE A 53 -51.18 -25.89 40.60
N THR A 54 -51.18 -24.57 40.69
CA THR A 54 -52.39 -23.75 40.59
C THR A 54 -52.39 -22.89 39.32
N SER A 55 -53.56 -22.74 38.68
CA SER A 55 -53.75 -21.78 37.58
C SER A 55 -53.42 -20.34 38.04
N THR A 56 -52.90 -19.52 37.14
CA THR A 56 -52.55 -18.12 37.40
C THR A 56 -53.41 -17.12 36.61
N ALA A 57 -54.18 -17.59 35.63
CA ALA A 57 -55.06 -16.77 34.82
C ALA A 57 -56.29 -17.56 34.31
N SER A 58 -57.35 -16.83 33.94
CA SER A 58 -58.50 -17.42 33.24
C SER A 58 -58.10 -17.91 31.84
N ASN A 59 -58.77 -18.95 31.34
CA ASN A 59 -58.52 -19.57 30.03
C ASN A 59 -57.09 -20.10 29.82
N GLN A 60 -56.37 -20.40 30.89
CA GLN A 60 -55.02 -20.93 30.84
C GLN A 60 -55.02 -22.45 30.70
N PHE A 61 -54.14 -22.96 29.85
CA PHE A 61 -53.72 -24.35 29.88
C PHE A 61 -52.39 -24.46 30.65
N ALA A 62 -52.40 -25.08 31.82
CA ALA A 62 -51.24 -25.21 32.70
C ALA A 62 -50.88 -26.68 32.92
N VAL A 63 -49.61 -27.03 32.73
CA VAL A 63 -49.10 -28.41 32.85
C VAL A 63 -47.83 -28.43 33.69
N ARG A 64 -47.77 -29.32 34.69
CA ARG A 64 -46.52 -29.69 35.37
C ARG A 64 -46.13 -31.12 34.99
N ALA A 65 -45.05 -31.27 34.22
CA ALA A 65 -44.50 -32.55 33.79
C ALA A 65 -42.99 -32.61 34.09
N SER A 66 -42.62 -32.96 35.32
CA SER A 66 -41.24 -32.92 35.84
C SER A 66 -40.32 -33.93 35.16
N GLY A 67 -40.87 -35.00 34.57
CA GLY A 67 -40.16 -35.97 33.73
C GLY A 67 -39.99 -35.54 32.26
N GLY A 68 -40.49 -34.37 31.88
CA GLY A 68 -40.49 -33.86 30.51
C GLY A 68 -41.87 -33.82 29.88
N PHE A 69 -42.01 -33.01 28.82
CA PHE A 69 -43.22 -32.87 28.03
C PHE A 69 -42.95 -33.36 26.60
N TYR A 70 -43.55 -34.49 26.24
CA TYR A 70 -43.38 -35.11 24.92
C TYR A 70 -44.67 -35.00 24.11
N LEU A 71 -44.58 -34.33 22.97
CA LEU A 71 -45.65 -34.30 21.96
C LEU A 71 -45.19 -35.11 20.75
N GLN A 72 -45.96 -36.13 20.38
CA GLN A 72 -45.74 -36.83 19.13
C GLN A 72 -46.29 -35.97 17.97
N GLY A 73 -45.41 -35.45 17.12
CA GLY A 73 -45.78 -34.64 15.96
C GLY A 73 -45.37 -33.16 16.07
N ASN A 74 -46.05 -32.30 15.31
CA ASN A 74 -45.71 -30.88 15.18
C ASN A 74 -46.44 -30.01 16.22
N LEU A 75 -45.71 -29.10 16.88
CA LEU A 75 -46.28 -28.08 17.76
C LEU A 75 -46.52 -26.77 16.98
N GLY A 76 -47.79 -26.42 16.80
CA GLY A 76 -48.22 -25.18 16.17
C GLY A 76 -48.73 -24.17 17.18
N ILE A 77 -48.04 -23.03 17.33
CA ILE A 77 -48.52 -21.89 18.11
C ILE A 77 -49.18 -20.91 17.13
N GLY A 78 -50.49 -20.70 17.27
CA GLY A 78 -51.26 -19.84 16.38
C GLY A 78 -51.59 -20.43 14.99
N ARG A 79 -51.35 -21.74 14.78
CA ARG A 79 -51.66 -22.44 13.52
C ARG A 79 -52.16 -23.87 13.76
N PRO A 80 -53.37 -24.25 13.32
CA PRO A 80 -53.93 -25.60 13.54
C PRO A 80 -53.22 -26.74 12.80
N SER A 81 -52.56 -26.44 11.67
CA SER A 81 -51.84 -27.44 10.86
C SER A 81 -50.44 -26.92 10.53
N PRO A 82 -49.48 -27.03 11.48
CA PRO A 82 -48.10 -26.61 11.30
C PRO A 82 -47.34 -27.58 10.39
N ASN A 83 -46.55 -27.03 9.46
CA ASN A 83 -45.72 -27.80 8.53
C ASN A 83 -44.28 -28.02 9.05
N PHE A 84 -43.96 -27.53 10.25
CA PHE A 84 -42.67 -27.69 10.92
C PHE A 84 -42.89 -28.27 12.32
N SER A 85 -41.91 -29.03 12.83
CA SER A 85 -41.97 -29.65 14.16
C SER A 85 -42.25 -28.65 15.28
N LEU A 86 -41.73 -27.42 15.15
CA LEU A 86 -42.12 -26.27 15.94
C LEU A 86 -42.35 -25.10 14.99
N GLY A 87 -43.51 -24.46 15.10
CA GLY A 87 -43.75 -23.21 14.37
C GLY A 87 -44.64 -22.25 15.13
N VAL A 88 -44.35 -20.97 14.99
CA VAL A 88 -45.01 -19.86 15.66
C VAL A 88 -45.58 -18.92 14.62
N TRP A 89 -46.90 -18.76 14.62
CA TRP A 89 -47.63 -17.84 13.74
C TRP A 89 -48.38 -16.83 14.59
N SER A 90 -47.91 -15.59 14.55
CA SER A 90 -48.48 -14.44 15.25
C SER A 90 -48.16 -13.18 14.44
N GLU A 91 -48.77 -12.06 14.79
CA GLU A 91 -48.43 -10.74 14.22
C GLU A 91 -46.92 -10.46 14.34
N GLN A 92 -46.34 -10.85 15.48
CA GLN A 92 -44.89 -10.88 15.68
C GLN A 92 -44.48 -12.21 16.35
N ALA A 93 -43.83 -13.09 15.60
CA ALA A 93 -43.33 -14.37 16.12
C ALA A 93 -41.95 -14.17 16.77
N VAL A 94 -41.81 -14.56 18.04
CA VAL A 94 -40.58 -14.37 18.82
C VAL A 94 -40.18 -15.68 19.51
N GLY A 95 -38.94 -16.13 19.28
CA GLY A 95 -38.28 -17.15 20.09
C GLY A 95 -37.42 -16.49 21.16
N HIS A 96 -37.86 -16.50 22.41
CA HIS A 96 -37.13 -15.90 23.54
C HIS A 96 -36.57 -16.99 24.46
N PHE A 97 -35.25 -17.06 24.58
CA PHE A 97 -34.54 -17.99 25.46
C PHE A 97 -33.80 -17.18 26.53
N ALA A 98 -34.18 -17.38 27.80
CA ALA A 98 -33.62 -16.65 28.93
C ALA A 98 -33.14 -17.62 30.01
N SER A 99 -31.85 -17.57 30.33
CA SER A 99 -31.23 -18.27 31.46
C SER A 99 -31.12 -17.31 32.65
N THR A 100 -31.65 -17.68 33.81
CA THR A 100 -31.68 -16.80 35.00
C THR A 100 -30.61 -17.11 36.04
N ASN A 101 -30.06 -18.33 36.04
CA ASN A 101 -29.13 -18.80 37.08
C ASN A 101 -27.85 -19.48 36.52
N SER A 102 -27.74 -19.66 35.20
CA SER A 102 -26.57 -20.30 34.57
C SER A 102 -25.54 -19.27 34.12
N THR A 103 -24.25 -19.50 34.39
CA THR A 103 -23.15 -18.64 33.93
C THR A 103 -22.84 -18.81 32.44
N LEU A 104 -23.33 -19.88 31.80
CA LEU A 104 -23.11 -20.15 30.38
C LEU A 104 -24.12 -19.47 29.45
N GLY A 105 -25.20 -18.88 29.99
CA GLY A 105 -26.24 -18.24 29.19
C GLY A 105 -27.22 -19.24 28.54
N SER A 106 -27.88 -18.82 27.45
CA SER A 106 -28.80 -19.65 26.64
C SER A 106 -28.16 -19.96 25.29
N PHE A 107 -28.34 -21.18 24.78
CA PHE A 107 -27.80 -21.60 23.48
C PHE A 107 -28.92 -22.05 22.54
N LEU A 108 -28.74 -21.79 21.25
CA LEU A 108 -29.41 -22.53 20.19
C LEU A 108 -28.41 -23.56 19.64
N VAL A 109 -28.64 -24.84 19.91
CA VAL A 109 -27.81 -25.92 19.40
C VAL A 109 -28.45 -26.47 18.12
N LEU A 110 -27.72 -26.36 17.01
CA LEU A 110 -28.07 -27.01 15.75
C LEU A 110 -27.15 -28.21 15.57
N GLN A 111 -27.72 -29.41 15.68
CA GLN A 111 -26.99 -30.66 15.60
C GLN A 111 -27.63 -31.54 14.53
N ASN A 112 -26.78 -32.19 13.74
CA ASN A 112 -27.18 -33.25 12.84
C ASN A 112 -26.53 -34.55 13.32
N GLU A 113 -27.36 -35.51 13.75
CA GLU A 113 -26.90 -36.81 14.26
C GLU A 113 -26.52 -37.78 13.13
N THR A 114 -26.77 -37.40 11.88
CA THR A 114 -26.29 -38.16 10.71
C THR A 114 -24.76 -38.11 10.67
N PRO A 115 -24.05 -39.25 10.58
CA PRO A 115 -22.60 -39.25 10.40
C PRO A 115 -22.19 -38.51 9.13
N ALA A 116 -21.19 -37.62 9.23
CA ALA A 116 -20.66 -36.81 8.13
C ALA A 116 -21.77 -36.09 7.31
N PRO A 117 -22.60 -35.24 7.96
CA PRO A 117 -23.65 -34.53 7.25
C PRO A 117 -23.03 -33.48 6.33
N ASP A 118 -23.79 -32.96 5.37
CA ASP A 118 -23.37 -31.77 4.62
C ASP A 118 -23.50 -30.49 5.45
N TYR A 119 -24.39 -30.51 6.44
CA TYR A 119 -24.77 -29.40 7.30
C TYR A 119 -25.04 -29.83 8.73
N LEU A 120 -24.56 -29.03 9.70
CA LEU A 120 -24.99 -29.13 11.10
C LEU A 120 -26.32 -28.42 11.34
N GLY A 121 -26.58 -27.34 10.60
CA GLY A 121 -27.83 -26.60 10.59
C GLY A 121 -27.68 -25.19 10.01
N ALA A 122 -28.80 -24.51 9.85
CA ALA A 122 -28.85 -23.15 9.30
C ALA A 122 -30.01 -22.32 9.87
N VAL A 123 -29.84 -21.01 9.82
CA VAL A 123 -30.89 -20.00 9.97
C VAL A 123 -31.25 -19.49 8.59
N PHE A 124 -32.52 -19.64 8.21
CA PHE A 124 -33.04 -19.25 6.90
C PHE A 124 -33.84 -17.95 6.97
N PHE A 125 -33.62 -17.08 6.00
CA PHE A 125 -34.38 -15.85 5.79
C PHE A 125 -35.21 -16.02 4.52
N ALA A 126 -36.52 -16.19 4.67
CA ALA A 126 -37.43 -16.45 3.56
C ALA A 126 -38.36 -15.27 3.28
N ASP A 127 -38.78 -15.10 2.03
CA ASP A 127 -39.85 -14.17 1.67
C ASP A 127 -41.25 -14.76 1.90
N SER A 128 -42.29 -14.00 1.53
CA SER A 128 -43.70 -14.39 1.72
C SER A 128 -44.12 -15.64 0.93
N THR A 129 -43.34 -16.07 -0.06
CA THR A 129 -43.58 -17.30 -0.83
C THR A 129 -42.90 -18.53 -0.22
N GLY A 130 -42.05 -18.32 0.80
CA GLY A 130 -41.20 -19.35 1.38
C GLY A 130 -39.88 -19.55 0.63
N PHE A 131 -39.57 -18.70 -0.35
CA PHE A 131 -38.28 -18.73 -1.03
C PHE A 131 -37.18 -18.16 -0.14
N ILE A 132 -36.08 -18.91 0.01
CA ILE A 132 -34.95 -18.53 0.87
C ILE A 132 -34.11 -17.45 0.17
N GLN A 133 -34.20 -16.22 0.69
CA GLN A 133 -33.42 -15.07 0.24
C GLN A 133 -32.04 -15.02 0.89
N GLY A 134 -31.89 -15.57 2.10
CA GLY A 134 -30.62 -15.61 2.81
C GLY A 134 -30.46 -16.80 3.75
N GLU A 135 -29.22 -17.15 4.05
CA GLU A 135 -28.85 -18.30 4.89
C GLU A 135 -27.60 -17.99 5.71
N ILE A 136 -27.64 -18.31 7.01
CA ILE A 136 -26.45 -18.44 7.87
C ILE A 136 -26.35 -19.90 8.27
N GLY A 137 -25.34 -20.62 7.78
CA GLY A 137 -25.24 -22.06 7.95
C GLY A 137 -23.82 -22.53 8.22
N TYR A 138 -23.71 -23.69 8.86
CA TYR A 138 -22.44 -24.39 9.04
C TYR A 138 -22.42 -25.66 8.18
N GLN A 139 -21.51 -25.67 7.21
CA GLN A 139 -21.26 -26.83 6.35
C GLN A 139 -20.03 -27.59 6.83
N THR A 140 -20.12 -28.91 6.73
CA THR A 140 -19.13 -29.84 7.29
C THR A 140 -18.21 -30.46 6.26
N TYR A 141 -18.57 -30.43 4.96
CA TYR A 141 -17.66 -30.83 3.89
C TYR A 141 -16.54 -29.78 3.69
N SER A 142 -15.39 -30.23 3.18
CA SER A 142 -14.21 -29.38 2.90
C SER A 142 -13.62 -28.64 4.12
N GLY A 143 -13.50 -29.33 5.26
CA GLY A 143 -12.77 -28.81 6.43
C GLY A 143 -13.61 -27.96 7.40
N GLY A 144 -14.91 -27.85 7.15
CA GLY A 144 -15.83 -27.13 8.03
C GLY A 144 -15.81 -25.62 7.77
N GLN A 145 -16.96 -25.05 7.44
CA GLN A 145 -17.07 -23.62 7.13
C GLN A 145 -18.40 -23.04 7.56
N MET A 146 -18.33 -21.85 8.17
CA MET A 146 -19.50 -21.00 8.38
C MET A 146 -19.72 -20.16 7.13
N ARG A 147 -20.95 -20.12 6.61
CA ARG A 147 -21.30 -19.40 5.38
C ARG A 147 -22.42 -18.39 5.60
N PHE A 148 -22.33 -17.31 4.83
CA PHE A 148 -23.38 -16.32 4.68
C PHE A 148 -23.78 -16.27 3.20
N ARG A 149 -25.04 -16.59 2.90
CA ARG A 149 -25.58 -16.60 1.53
C ARG A 149 -26.66 -15.57 1.36
N VAL A 150 -26.70 -14.97 0.17
CA VAL A 150 -27.73 -14.02 -0.26
C VAL A 150 -28.11 -14.32 -1.70
N GLY A 151 -29.41 -14.47 -1.98
CA GLY A 151 -29.93 -14.81 -3.30
C GLY A 151 -29.41 -16.15 -3.84
N GLY A 152 -29.14 -17.11 -2.95
CA GLY A 152 -28.57 -18.42 -3.30
C GLY A 152 -27.05 -18.43 -3.53
N THR A 153 -26.37 -17.28 -3.49
CA THR A 153 -24.91 -17.18 -3.68
C THR A 153 -24.17 -17.01 -2.36
N ASP A 154 -23.03 -17.68 -2.19
CA ASP A 154 -22.11 -17.47 -1.06
C ASP A 154 -21.48 -16.08 -1.15
N ARG A 155 -21.61 -15.27 -0.10
CA ARG A 155 -21.03 -13.92 -0.01
C ARG A 155 -19.86 -13.83 0.94
N MET A 156 -19.84 -14.69 1.96
CA MET A 156 -18.79 -14.73 2.95
C MET A 156 -18.63 -16.17 3.46
N ARG A 157 -17.38 -16.62 3.60
CA ARG A 157 -17.05 -17.89 4.25
C ARG A 157 -15.95 -17.69 5.29
N LEU A 158 -16.13 -18.30 6.45
CA LEU A 158 -15.13 -18.39 7.51
C LEU A 158 -14.76 -19.86 7.70
N ASN A 159 -13.48 -20.18 7.53
CA ASN A 159 -12.93 -21.51 7.74
C ASN A 159 -11.59 -21.43 8.49
N ALA A 160 -10.90 -22.56 8.62
CA ALA A 160 -9.61 -22.63 9.32
C ALA A 160 -8.49 -21.77 8.68
N SER A 161 -8.58 -21.48 7.37
CA SER A 161 -7.59 -20.67 6.64
C SER A 161 -7.87 -19.17 6.74
N GLY A 162 -9.11 -18.77 7.04
CA GLY A 162 -9.46 -17.37 7.28
C GLY A 162 -10.81 -16.97 6.69
N LEU A 163 -10.90 -15.70 6.31
CA LEU A 163 -12.11 -15.07 5.79
C LEU A 163 -12.01 -14.90 4.28
N THR A 164 -13.05 -15.35 3.57
CA THR A 164 -13.25 -15.05 2.14
C THR A 164 -14.51 -14.23 1.95
N VAL A 165 -14.43 -13.22 1.10
CA VAL A 165 -15.57 -12.37 0.71
C VAL A 165 -15.74 -12.45 -0.80
N ASN A 166 -16.94 -12.81 -1.22
CA ASN A 166 -17.26 -13.11 -2.62
C ASN A 166 -18.21 -12.07 -3.19
N SER A 167 -17.87 -11.51 -4.34
CA SER A 167 -18.79 -10.69 -5.12
C SER A 167 -19.55 -11.51 -6.16
N ALA A 168 -20.69 -10.99 -6.66
CA ALA A 168 -21.44 -11.62 -7.74
C ALA A 168 -20.69 -11.37 -9.05
N GLY A 169 -19.70 -12.20 -9.36
CA GLY A 169 -18.83 -12.00 -10.52
C GLY A 169 -17.48 -12.74 -10.50
N GLY A 170 -17.13 -13.42 -9.40
CA GLY A 170 -15.97 -14.33 -9.37
C GLY A 170 -14.68 -13.88 -8.65
N PRO A 171 -14.45 -12.61 -8.26
CA PRO A 171 -13.32 -12.32 -7.37
C PRO A 171 -13.68 -12.75 -5.95
N GLU A 172 -12.90 -13.70 -5.44
CA GLU A 172 -12.86 -14.05 -4.02
C GLU A 172 -11.72 -13.24 -3.40
N ALA A 173 -12.08 -12.23 -2.59
CA ALA A 173 -11.12 -11.51 -1.76
C ALA A 173 -10.81 -12.35 -0.52
N TYR A 174 -9.53 -12.41 -0.16
CA TYR A 174 -9.03 -13.26 0.91
C TYR A 174 -8.30 -12.43 1.98
N LEU A 175 -8.62 -12.71 3.24
CA LEU A 175 -7.92 -12.22 4.42
C LEU A 175 -7.60 -13.42 5.33
N GLY A 176 -6.32 -13.80 5.42
CA GLY A 176 -5.88 -14.96 6.21
C GLY A 176 -4.43 -15.36 5.91
N GLY A 177 -3.97 -16.48 6.47
CA GLY A 177 -2.65 -17.05 6.14
C GLY A 177 -2.79 -18.28 5.26
N ASP A 178 -2.02 -18.39 4.18
CA ASP A 178 -1.95 -19.61 3.34
C ASP A 178 -1.29 -20.81 4.05
N GLY A 179 -0.85 -20.62 5.30
CA GLY A 179 -0.18 -21.63 6.12
C GLY A 179 1.36 -21.61 5.99
N ALA A 180 1.92 -20.72 5.19
CA ALA A 180 3.36 -20.45 5.11
C ALA A 180 3.71 -19.12 5.80
N GLY A 181 4.98 -18.93 6.18
CA GLY A 181 5.53 -17.60 6.52
C GLY A 181 5.11 -16.94 7.85
N GLY A 182 3.98 -17.35 8.45
CA GLY A 182 3.47 -16.73 9.68
C GLY A 182 2.89 -15.33 9.47
N ASP A 183 2.53 -14.98 8.24
CA ASP A 183 1.97 -13.69 7.84
C ASP A 183 0.45 -13.75 7.60
N VAL A 184 -0.19 -12.57 7.67
CA VAL A 184 -1.57 -12.37 7.22
C VAL A 184 -1.51 -11.78 5.82
N GLN A 185 -2.11 -12.49 4.88
CA GLN A 185 -2.19 -12.13 3.48
C GLN A 185 -3.52 -11.43 3.18
N LEU A 186 -3.46 -10.47 2.27
CA LEU A 186 -4.61 -9.79 1.67
C LEU A 186 -4.49 -9.98 0.15
N GLY A 187 -5.45 -10.65 -0.48
CA GLY A 187 -5.27 -11.08 -1.87
C GLY A 187 -6.51 -11.61 -2.55
N SER A 188 -6.31 -12.31 -3.68
CA SER A 188 -7.35 -13.06 -4.35
C SER A 188 -6.95 -14.52 -4.53
N ALA A 189 -7.90 -15.42 -4.33
CA ALA A 189 -7.75 -16.85 -4.65
C ALA A 189 -8.07 -17.17 -6.12
N THR A 190 -8.58 -16.19 -6.88
CA THR A 190 -8.97 -16.36 -8.28
C THR A 190 -7.78 -16.12 -9.20
N ALA A 191 -7.48 -17.08 -10.08
CA ALA A 191 -6.38 -16.98 -11.04
C ALA A 191 -6.55 -15.78 -12.00
N GLY A 192 -5.45 -15.08 -12.30
CA GLY A 192 -5.43 -13.89 -13.16
C GLY A 192 -5.80 -12.58 -12.47
N ASN A 193 -6.25 -12.60 -11.22
CA ASN A 193 -6.40 -11.39 -10.43
C ASN A 193 -5.05 -10.99 -9.82
N GLU A 194 -4.39 -10.02 -10.45
CA GLU A 194 -3.03 -9.60 -10.08
C GLU A 194 -3.00 -8.39 -9.12
N ALA A 195 -4.14 -7.74 -8.87
CA ALA A 195 -4.20 -6.49 -8.12
C ALA A 195 -5.03 -6.60 -6.82
N VAL A 196 -4.48 -6.05 -5.74
CA VAL A 196 -5.22 -5.67 -4.53
C VAL A 196 -5.25 -4.15 -4.47
N ALA A 197 -6.44 -3.58 -4.36
CA ALA A 197 -6.65 -2.13 -4.37
C ALA A 197 -7.33 -1.64 -3.09
N LEU A 198 -6.84 -0.54 -2.55
CA LEU A 198 -7.58 0.29 -1.59
C LEU A 198 -8.35 1.34 -2.41
N TRP A 199 -9.61 1.05 -2.77
CA TRP A 199 -10.41 1.91 -3.65
C TRP A 199 -11.60 2.51 -2.91
N ASN A 200 -11.83 3.82 -3.08
CA ASN A 200 -13.02 4.51 -2.60
C ASN A 200 -14.00 4.70 -3.76
N SER A 201 -15.12 3.99 -3.73
CA SER A 201 -16.13 4.04 -4.80
C SER A 201 -16.94 5.33 -4.84
N ALA A 202 -17.07 6.04 -3.71
CA ALA A 202 -17.78 7.31 -3.65
C ALA A 202 -16.96 8.43 -4.30
N ASP A 203 -15.63 8.41 -4.08
CA ASP A 203 -14.72 9.42 -4.61
C ASP A 203 -14.13 9.05 -5.98
N GLY A 204 -14.18 7.77 -6.37
CA GLY A 204 -13.62 7.28 -7.63
C GLY A 204 -12.09 7.31 -7.67
N ASP A 205 -11.43 7.15 -6.52
CA ASP A 205 -9.98 7.21 -6.39
C ASP A 205 -9.44 6.19 -5.37
N TYR A 206 -8.12 5.97 -5.38
CA TYR A 206 -7.42 5.13 -4.43
C TYR A 206 -7.26 5.80 -3.06
N MET A 207 -7.25 4.99 -2.01
CA MET A 207 -7.02 5.41 -0.63
C MET A 207 -5.56 5.20 -0.21
N ASP A 208 -5.15 5.94 0.82
CA ASP A 208 -3.82 5.83 1.42
C ASP A 208 -3.63 4.52 2.21
N LEU A 209 -2.41 3.95 2.13
CA LEU A 209 -1.95 2.87 3.00
C LEU A 209 -0.93 3.41 4.02
N PHE A 210 -1.27 3.35 5.31
CA PHE A 210 -0.37 3.73 6.40
C PHE A 210 0.29 2.50 7.03
N ALA A 211 1.62 2.41 6.95
CA ALA A 211 2.40 1.34 7.56
C ALA A 211 3.68 1.88 8.21
N ARG A 212 4.16 1.21 9.27
CA ARG A 212 5.44 1.54 9.91
C ARG A 212 6.65 1.29 8.99
N SER A 213 6.55 0.27 8.14
CA SER A 213 7.56 -0.15 7.17
C SER A 213 6.92 -0.97 6.05
N GLY A 214 7.46 -0.91 4.84
CA GLY A 214 7.04 -1.74 3.71
C GLY A 214 8.22 -2.47 3.08
N ASN A 215 8.05 -3.76 2.78
CA ASN A 215 8.96 -4.54 1.94
C ASN A 215 8.20 -4.91 0.67
N PHE A 216 8.69 -4.44 -0.48
CA PHE A 216 8.07 -4.69 -1.78
C PHE A 216 8.98 -5.63 -2.57
N GLN A 217 8.49 -6.83 -2.89
CA GLN A 217 9.18 -7.75 -3.78
C GLN A 217 8.73 -7.49 -5.22
N GLY A 218 9.67 -7.21 -6.12
CA GLY A 218 9.40 -6.90 -7.53
C GLY A 218 9.42 -5.40 -7.84
N ASN A 219 8.50 -4.97 -8.72
CA ASN A 219 8.48 -3.62 -9.26
C ASN A 219 7.59 -2.69 -8.42
N VAL A 220 8.05 -1.46 -8.18
CA VAL A 220 7.24 -0.37 -7.65
C VAL A 220 6.93 0.61 -8.79
N ALA A 221 5.66 0.70 -9.18
CA ALA A 221 5.19 1.58 -10.25
C ALA A 221 4.33 2.72 -9.71
N PHE A 222 4.49 3.93 -10.26
CA PHE A 222 3.80 5.14 -9.78
C PHE A 222 2.73 5.69 -10.76
N GLY A 223 2.42 4.93 -11.81
CA GLY A 223 1.44 5.26 -12.84
C GLY A 223 1.98 6.14 -13.98
N ALA A 224 1.07 6.58 -14.87
CA ALA A 224 1.40 7.31 -16.09
C ALA A 224 1.43 8.86 -15.92
N ASN A 225 0.95 9.38 -14.79
CA ASN A 225 0.84 10.82 -14.58
C ASN A 225 2.20 11.43 -14.22
N THR A 226 2.59 12.52 -14.88
CA THR A 226 3.79 13.27 -14.50
C THR A 226 3.58 14.00 -13.18
N ARG A 227 4.40 13.71 -12.16
CA ARG A 227 4.36 14.33 -10.83
C ARG A 227 5.63 14.02 -10.04
N GLN A 228 5.72 14.59 -8.83
CA GLN A 228 6.62 14.07 -7.80
C GLN A 228 6.07 12.72 -7.34
N MET A 229 6.77 11.65 -7.71
CA MET A 229 6.32 10.28 -7.46
C MET A 229 6.58 9.88 -6.01
N ILE A 230 7.71 10.33 -5.45
CA ILE A 230 8.12 10.05 -4.08
C ILE A 230 8.38 11.39 -3.37
N ASN A 231 7.67 11.63 -2.27
CA ASN A 231 8.02 12.65 -1.28
C ASN A 231 8.86 11.98 -0.20
N LEU A 232 9.99 12.57 0.17
CA LEU A 232 10.90 12.04 1.18
C LEU A 232 10.57 12.66 2.55
N TRP A 233 11.14 13.83 2.89
CA TRP A 233 10.79 14.56 4.11
C TRP A 233 9.49 15.34 3.93
N ASN A 234 9.42 16.14 2.87
CA ASN A 234 8.25 16.93 2.49
C ASN A 234 8.30 17.14 0.96
N THR A 235 7.47 18.03 0.43
CA THR A 235 7.42 18.29 -1.02
C THR A 235 8.70 18.91 -1.61
N ALA A 236 9.58 19.48 -0.77
CA ALA A 236 10.88 20.02 -1.19
C ALA A 236 11.95 18.94 -1.42
N TYR A 237 11.72 17.70 -0.96
CA TYR A 237 12.63 16.57 -1.14
C TYR A 237 11.92 15.42 -1.84
N GLY A 238 12.31 15.12 -3.08
CA GLY A 238 11.60 14.08 -3.81
C GLY A 238 12.22 13.64 -5.12
N ILE A 239 11.59 12.61 -5.69
CA ILE A 239 11.94 12.01 -6.99
C ILE A 239 10.69 12.04 -7.84
N GLY A 240 10.82 12.53 -9.07
CA GLY A 240 9.67 12.67 -9.96
C GLY A 240 10.02 12.62 -11.43
N VAL A 241 8.98 12.74 -12.25
CA VAL A 241 9.11 12.75 -13.71
C VAL A 241 8.32 13.92 -14.30
N GLN A 242 8.88 14.50 -15.34
CA GLN A 242 8.26 15.43 -16.29
C GLN A 242 8.24 14.77 -17.68
N ALA A 243 7.65 15.44 -18.68
CA ALA A 243 7.37 14.86 -20.01
C ALA A 243 8.52 14.01 -20.61
N ASN A 244 9.78 14.44 -20.45
CA ASN A 244 10.95 13.73 -20.96
C ASN A 244 12.13 13.71 -19.97
N ALA A 245 11.87 13.89 -18.68
CA ALA A 245 12.94 14.01 -17.68
C ALA A 245 12.57 13.36 -16.36
N ALA A 246 13.47 12.53 -15.83
CA ALA A 246 13.47 12.18 -14.41
C ALA A 246 14.22 13.29 -13.65
N TYR A 247 13.73 13.66 -12.47
CA TYR A 247 14.37 14.68 -11.64
C TYR A 247 14.48 14.23 -10.18
N PHE A 248 15.52 14.76 -9.53
CA PHE A 248 15.69 14.77 -8.08
C PHE A 248 15.52 16.20 -7.59
N ARG A 249 14.71 16.39 -6.55
CA ARG A 249 14.47 17.69 -5.92
C ARG A 249 14.99 17.67 -4.49
N THR A 250 15.72 18.72 -4.14
CA THR A 250 16.27 18.97 -2.81
C THR A 250 16.12 20.46 -2.52
N ASP A 251 15.93 20.82 -1.25
CA ASP A 251 15.84 22.21 -0.81
C ASP A 251 17.22 22.91 -0.79
N ASN A 252 18.31 22.14 -0.65
CA ASN A 252 19.66 22.69 -0.49
C ASN A 252 20.69 22.02 -1.41
N GLU A 253 21.21 20.85 -1.04
CA GLU A 253 22.29 20.17 -1.78
C GLU A 253 21.91 18.73 -2.11
N PHE A 254 22.59 18.17 -3.11
CA PHE A 254 22.47 16.77 -3.50
C PHE A 254 23.84 16.09 -3.41
N MET A 255 23.92 15.03 -2.61
CA MET A 255 25.18 14.38 -2.23
C MET A 255 25.14 12.89 -2.54
N TRP A 256 26.31 12.35 -2.90
CA TRP A 256 26.51 10.91 -3.06
C TRP A 256 27.59 10.44 -2.09
N PHE A 257 27.20 9.52 -1.21
CA PHE A 257 28.10 8.88 -0.25
C PHE A 257 28.41 7.44 -0.68
N LYS A 258 29.66 7.02 -0.48
CA LYS A 258 30.09 5.62 -0.62
C LYS A 258 30.29 5.03 0.77
N GLY A 259 29.59 3.94 1.07
CA GLY A 259 29.62 3.32 2.41
C GLY A 259 28.96 4.21 3.47
N GLY A 260 29.32 3.99 4.74
CA GLY A 260 28.88 4.84 5.86
C GLY A 260 27.62 4.37 6.57
N SER A 261 27.14 5.22 7.47
CA SER A 261 25.91 5.05 8.25
C SER A 261 25.18 6.38 8.37
N HIS A 262 23.86 6.35 8.50
CA HIS A 262 23.08 7.59 8.60
C HIS A 262 23.48 8.41 9.83
N THR A 263 23.71 9.71 9.64
CA THR A 263 23.83 10.70 10.70
C THR A 263 22.95 11.91 10.37
N ASN A 264 22.59 12.70 11.39
CA ASN A 264 21.84 13.94 11.18
C ASN A 264 22.77 15.15 10.94
N VAL A 265 24.08 14.93 10.75
CA VAL A 265 25.05 16.01 10.54
C VAL A 265 25.14 16.30 9.03
N PHE A 266 24.92 17.55 8.65
CA PHE A 266 24.95 17.95 7.24
C PHE A 266 26.30 17.66 6.60
N GLY A 267 26.29 16.95 5.47
CA GLY A 267 27.50 16.60 4.71
C GLY A 267 28.37 15.50 5.32
N ASP A 268 27.97 14.91 6.45
CA ASP A 268 28.70 13.82 7.09
C ASP A 268 28.22 12.46 6.53
N PRO A 269 29.08 11.68 5.83
CA PRO A 269 28.71 10.36 5.34
C PRO A 269 28.62 9.30 6.44
N GLY A 270 28.92 9.65 7.69
CA GLY A 270 28.93 8.75 8.84
C GLY A 270 30.12 7.82 8.90
N GLN A 271 30.15 6.97 9.93
CA GLN A 271 31.30 6.12 10.21
C GLN A 271 31.57 5.15 9.05
N GLY A 272 32.78 5.23 8.48
CA GLY A 272 33.19 4.41 7.34
C GLY A 272 32.66 4.89 5.98
N GLY A 273 32.02 6.06 5.93
CA GLY A 273 31.51 6.67 4.71
C GLY A 273 32.48 7.66 4.08
N THR A 274 32.26 7.99 2.81
CA THR A 274 33.01 9.03 2.08
C THR A 274 32.11 9.77 1.11
N GLN A 275 32.16 11.11 1.09
CA GLN A 275 31.51 11.92 0.06
C GLN A 275 32.28 11.86 -1.25
N ILE A 276 31.66 11.28 -2.27
CA ILE A 276 32.27 11.11 -3.59
C ILE A 276 31.76 12.13 -4.62
N MET A 277 30.56 12.69 -4.41
CA MET A 277 29.98 13.74 -5.23
C MET A 277 29.12 14.68 -4.37
N ARG A 278 29.16 15.97 -4.67
CA ARG A 278 28.23 16.97 -4.12
C ARG A 278 27.90 18.01 -5.17
N LEU A 279 26.61 18.18 -5.44
CA LEU A 279 26.07 19.33 -6.16
C LEU A 279 25.56 20.33 -5.13
N GLY A 280 26.28 21.44 -5.00
CA GLY A 280 25.94 22.51 -4.06
C GLY A 280 24.77 23.37 -4.53
N ASN A 281 24.17 24.11 -3.61
CA ASN A 281 22.99 24.97 -3.86
C ASN A 281 23.21 26.10 -4.89
N SER A 282 24.47 26.38 -5.21
CA SER A 282 24.89 27.41 -6.16
C SER A 282 25.28 26.84 -7.53
N GLY A 283 25.10 25.53 -7.74
CA GLY A 283 25.37 24.82 -9.00
C GLY A 283 26.78 24.21 -9.09
N ASN A 284 27.63 24.41 -8.07
CA ASN A 284 28.99 23.86 -8.07
C ASN A 284 28.98 22.34 -7.88
N LEU A 285 29.65 21.61 -8.76
CA LEU A 285 29.92 20.18 -8.62
C LEU A 285 31.29 19.96 -7.98
N VAL A 286 31.32 19.24 -6.85
CA VAL A 286 32.54 18.75 -6.20
C VAL A 286 32.61 17.24 -6.34
N ILE A 287 33.71 16.72 -6.87
CA ILE A 287 33.98 15.29 -7.00
C ILE A 287 35.28 14.93 -6.29
N ALA A 288 35.34 13.75 -5.67
CA ALA A 288 36.54 13.29 -4.96
C ALA A 288 37.69 12.85 -5.90
N GLY A 289 37.38 12.59 -7.18
CA GLY A 289 38.32 12.13 -8.20
C GLY A 289 38.47 13.12 -9.35
N THR A 290 38.69 12.59 -10.55
CA THR A 290 38.87 13.37 -11.79
C THR A 290 37.58 13.43 -12.61
N LEU A 291 37.40 14.50 -13.39
CA LEU A 291 36.38 14.58 -14.43
C LEU A 291 36.95 13.95 -15.71
N SER A 292 36.30 12.91 -16.23
CA SER A 292 36.67 12.26 -17.49
C SER A 292 35.59 12.50 -18.54
N GLN A 293 35.94 13.18 -19.63
CA GLN A 293 35.01 13.52 -20.72
C GLN A 293 35.20 12.58 -21.92
N GLY A 294 34.12 12.24 -22.60
CA GLY A 294 34.17 11.40 -23.80
C GLY A 294 35.01 12.05 -24.90
N SER A 295 36.07 11.39 -25.33
CA SER A 295 37.02 11.93 -26.32
C SER A 295 37.58 10.85 -27.25
N ASP A 296 36.83 9.75 -27.46
CA ASP A 296 37.20 8.67 -28.37
C ASP A 296 37.13 9.13 -29.84
N ARG A 297 38.07 8.67 -30.68
CA ARG A 297 38.05 8.99 -32.12
C ARG A 297 36.80 8.44 -32.80
N ASN A 298 36.26 7.31 -32.33
CA ASN A 298 35.11 6.63 -32.92
C ASN A 298 33.76 7.29 -32.58
N ILE A 299 33.73 8.23 -31.62
CA ILE A 299 32.54 9.04 -31.30
C ILE A 299 32.67 10.46 -31.86
N LYS A 300 33.68 10.71 -32.71
CA LYS A 300 33.96 11.99 -33.35
C LYS A 300 33.97 11.80 -34.86
N GLN A 301 33.54 12.83 -35.58
CA GLN A 301 33.52 12.87 -37.03
C GLN A 301 33.94 14.26 -37.50
N ASP A 302 34.02 14.45 -38.82
CA ASP A 302 34.28 15.76 -39.44
C ASP A 302 35.60 16.41 -39.01
N PHE A 303 36.67 15.60 -38.88
CA PHE A 303 38.00 16.09 -38.52
C PHE A 303 38.55 17.04 -39.58
N ALA A 304 38.88 18.27 -39.16
CA ALA A 304 39.58 19.27 -39.97
C ALA A 304 40.86 19.72 -39.25
N ALA A 305 41.91 20.00 -40.03
CA ALA A 305 43.12 20.62 -39.48
C ALA A 305 42.86 22.08 -39.15
N LEU A 306 43.44 22.56 -38.05
CA LEU A 306 43.39 23.96 -37.63
C LEU A 306 44.73 24.63 -37.87
N ASP A 307 44.72 25.91 -38.27
CA ASP A 307 45.92 26.74 -38.23
C ASP A 307 46.17 27.20 -36.79
N GLY A 308 47.18 26.61 -36.15
CA GLY A 308 47.55 26.95 -34.78
C GLY A 308 47.93 28.43 -34.60
N ARG A 309 48.51 29.09 -35.61
CA ARG A 309 48.87 30.52 -35.53
C ARG A 309 47.64 31.40 -35.53
N GLU A 310 46.64 31.07 -36.34
CA GLU A 310 45.35 31.76 -36.34
C GLU A 310 44.64 31.59 -34.98
N VAL A 311 44.63 30.38 -34.43
CA VAL A 311 44.06 30.12 -33.10
C VAL A 311 44.81 30.91 -32.02
N LEU A 312 46.15 30.95 -32.06
CA LEU A 312 46.96 31.75 -31.14
C LEU A 312 46.62 33.25 -31.23
N GLU A 313 46.46 33.80 -32.43
CA GLU A 313 46.10 35.21 -32.62
C GLU A 313 44.73 35.52 -32.01
N LYS A 314 43.74 34.64 -32.21
CA LYS A 314 42.42 34.73 -31.58
C LYS A 314 42.49 34.64 -30.06
N VAL A 315 43.23 33.68 -29.50
CA VAL A 315 43.45 33.58 -28.04
C VAL A 315 44.13 34.83 -27.49
N SER A 316 45.10 35.39 -28.21
CA SER A 316 45.83 36.60 -27.79
C SER A 316 44.96 37.85 -27.80
N ALA A 317 43.95 37.90 -28.67
CA ALA A 317 42.98 38.99 -28.74
C ALA A 317 41.78 38.80 -27.78
N LEU A 318 41.64 37.62 -27.18
CA LEU A 318 40.48 37.28 -26.35
C LEU A 318 40.51 38.04 -25.01
N PRO A 319 39.44 38.75 -24.63
CA PRO A 319 39.38 39.44 -23.33
C PRO A 319 39.42 38.46 -22.15
N ILE A 320 40.46 38.55 -21.32
CA ILE A 320 40.54 37.82 -20.04
C ILE A 320 40.29 38.79 -18.90
N GLN A 321 39.22 38.55 -18.14
CA GLN A 321 38.77 39.47 -17.09
C GLN A 321 38.61 38.72 -15.76
N SER A 322 38.63 39.48 -14.65
CA SER A 322 38.20 38.96 -13.36
C SER A 322 36.71 39.19 -13.18
N TRP A 323 36.00 38.18 -12.69
CA TRP A 323 34.54 38.23 -12.50
C TRP A 323 34.10 37.38 -11.30
N SER A 324 32.83 37.52 -10.90
CA SER A 324 32.17 36.72 -9.86
C SER A 324 30.79 36.30 -10.35
N TYR A 325 30.32 35.10 -9.96
CA TYR A 325 28.93 34.71 -10.23
C TYR A 325 27.95 35.58 -9.43
N THR A 326 26.79 35.86 -10.02
CA THR A 326 25.74 36.67 -9.37
C THR A 326 25.16 36.00 -8.13
N ASN A 327 25.18 34.67 -8.07
CA ASN A 327 24.76 33.88 -6.90
C ASN A 327 25.90 33.59 -5.91
N GLN A 328 27.14 34.03 -6.18
CA GLN A 328 28.30 33.89 -5.30
C GLN A 328 29.15 35.19 -5.30
N PRO A 329 28.57 36.33 -4.89
CA PRO A 329 29.29 37.61 -4.91
C PRO A 329 30.55 37.56 -4.05
N GLY A 330 31.67 38.06 -4.59
CA GLY A 330 32.96 38.11 -3.91
C GLY A 330 33.88 36.91 -4.17
N VAL A 331 33.37 35.80 -4.71
CA VAL A 331 34.21 34.69 -5.18
C VAL A 331 34.79 35.07 -6.54
N LYS A 332 36.11 35.30 -6.60
CA LYS A 332 36.79 35.74 -7.83
C LYS A 332 37.14 34.57 -8.73
N HIS A 333 36.81 34.72 -10.01
CA HIS A 333 37.24 33.86 -11.10
C HIS A 333 37.96 34.69 -12.16
N TYR A 334 38.68 34.02 -13.05
CA TYR A 334 39.36 34.62 -14.20
C TYR A 334 39.05 33.82 -15.46
N GLY A 335 38.80 34.52 -16.56
CA GLY A 335 38.57 33.89 -17.85
C GLY A 335 37.80 34.80 -18.80
N PRO A 336 37.59 34.34 -20.05
CA PRO A 336 36.71 35.02 -20.99
C PRO A 336 35.23 34.77 -20.64
N THR A 337 34.34 35.54 -21.26
CA THR A 337 32.92 35.17 -21.30
C THR A 337 32.69 34.06 -22.33
N ALA A 338 31.64 33.26 -22.17
CA ALA A 338 31.30 32.21 -23.14
C ALA A 338 30.97 32.80 -24.52
N GLN A 339 30.30 33.94 -24.56
CA GLN A 339 29.93 34.62 -25.80
C GLN A 339 31.17 35.08 -26.58
N ASP A 340 32.13 35.72 -25.92
CA ASP A 340 33.38 36.15 -26.57
C ASP A 340 34.19 34.93 -27.05
N PHE A 341 34.23 33.85 -26.27
CA PHE A 341 34.92 32.62 -26.64
C PHE A 341 34.28 31.95 -27.86
N HIS A 342 32.96 31.76 -27.87
CA HIS A 342 32.24 31.20 -29.01
C HIS A 342 32.38 32.07 -30.26
N ALA A 343 32.27 33.40 -30.13
CA ALA A 343 32.44 34.32 -31.25
C ALA A 343 33.84 34.27 -31.85
N ALA A 344 34.89 34.14 -31.03
CA ALA A 344 36.27 34.05 -31.50
C ALA A 344 36.54 32.74 -32.26
N PHE A 345 36.01 31.60 -31.78
CA PHE A 345 36.37 30.27 -32.30
C PHE A 345 35.29 29.60 -33.16
N GLY A 346 34.11 30.22 -33.31
CA GLY A 346 33.03 29.70 -34.16
C GLY A 346 32.37 28.44 -33.61
N LEU A 347 32.31 28.26 -32.29
CA LEU A 347 31.75 27.07 -31.65
C LEU A 347 30.21 27.11 -31.63
N ASN A 348 29.59 25.96 -31.92
CA ASN A 348 28.15 25.79 -32.09
C ASN A 348 27.56 24.73 -31.15
N GLY A 349 28.02 24.70 -29.90
CA GLY A 349 27.50 23.82 -28.85
C GLY A 349 26.03 24.06 -28.52
N SER A 350 25.54 23.44 -27.43
CA SER A 350 24.12 23.52 -27.05
C SER A 350 23.61 24.93 -26.74
N ASP A 351 24.51 25.84 -26.34
CA ASP A 351 24.27 27.27 -26.16
C ASP A 351 25.59 28.07 -26.27
N ASP A 352 25.52 29.39 -26.12
CA ASP A 352 26.63 30.35 -26.09
C ASP A 352 26.95 30.88 -24.67
N LYS A 353 26.45 30.19 -23.64
CA LYS A 353 26.50 30.64 -22.22
C LYS A 353 27.43 29.78 -21.38
N HIS A 354 27.90 28.65 -21.91
CA HIS A 354 28.81 27.74 -21.23
C HIS A 354 30.02 27.45 -22.11
N ILE A 355 31.20 27.37 -21.49
CA ILE A 355 32.42 26.88 -22.14
C ILE A 355 32.64 25.46 -21.67
N ALA A 356 32.58 24.49 -22.58
CA ALA A 356 32.97 23.13 -22.23
C ALA A 356 34.48 23.06 -22.02
N THR A 357 34.92 22.38 -20.96
CA THR A 357 36.36 22.23 -20.66
C THR A 357 37.15 21.60 -21.81
N VAL A 358 36.54 20.67 -22.56
CA VAL A 358 37.16 20.05 -23.74
C VAL A 358 37.46 21.06 -24.86
N ASP A 359 36.62 22.09 -25.02
CA ASP A 359 36.81 23.12 -26.05
C ASP A 359 37.91 24.10 -25.61
N ALA A 360 37.89 24.52 -24.33
CA ALA A 360 38.93 25.36 -23.76
C ALA A 360 40.32 24.70 -23.84
N ASP A 361 40.41 23.42 -23.50
CA ASP A 361 41.65 22.63 -23.59
C ASP A 361 42.12 22.48 -25.04
N GLY A 362 41.20 22.20 -25.96
CA GLY A 362 41.50 22.08 -27.39
C GLY A 362 42.07 23.39 -27.99
N VAL A 363 41.44 24.52 -27.68
CA VAL A 363 41.91 25.85 -28.08
C VAL A 363 43.28 26.15 -27.48
N ALA A 364 43.49 25.85 -26.20
CA ALA A 364 44.77 26.04 -25.54
C ALA A 364 45.89 25.23 -26.21
N LEU A 365 45.65 23.94 -26.50
CA LEU A 365 46.60 23.07 -27.19
C LEU A 365 46.94 23.58 -28.59
N ALA A 366 45.94 23.99 -29.37
CA ALA A 366 46.15 24.56 -30.70
C ALA A 366 46.93 25.89 -30.66
N ALA A 367 46.63 26.77 -29.69
CA ALA A 367 47.37 28.01 -29.49
C ALA A 367 48.83 27.75 -29.07
N ILE A 368 49.10 26.74 -28.23
CA ILE A 368 50.46 26.31 -27.87
C ILE A 368 51.22 25.84 -29.11
N GLN A 369 50.59 25.04 -29.98
CA GLN A 369 51.20 24.64 -31.25
C GLN A 369 51.52 25.84 -32.13
N GLY A 370 50.59 26.79 -32.27
CA GLY A 370 50.82 28.05 -32.99
C GLY A 370 51.96 28.89 -32.40
N LEU A 371 52.06 28.94 -31.07
CA LEU A 371 53.12 29.66 -30.38
C LEU A 371 54.48 29.03 -30.66
N ASN A 372 54.57 27.70 -30.63
CA ASN A 372 55.79 26.98 -31.00
C ASN A 372 56.18 27.27 -32.45
N GLN A 373 55.23 27.20 -33.40
CA GLN A 373 55.49 27.52 -34.81
C GLN A 373 55.97 28.97 -35.02
N LYS A 374 55.46 29.93 -34.25
CA LYS A 374 55.89 31.34 -34.30
C LYS A 374 57.28 31.53 -33.68
N LEU A 375 57.59 30.79 -32.62
CA LEU A 375 58.90 30.78 -31.97
C LEU A 375 59.97 30.19 -32.90
N GLU A 376 59.71 29.03 -33.50
CA GLU A 376 60.62 28.38 -34.46
C GLU A 376 60.94 29.30 -35.64
N GLN A 377 59.91 29.93 -36.23
CA GLN A 377 60.11 30.89 -37.33
C GLN A 377 60.96 32.09 -36.90
N LYS A 378 60.73 32.65 -35.71
CA LYS A 378 61.54 33.76 -35.19
C LYS A 378 62.98 33.33 -34.90
N LEU A 379 63.19 32.10 -34.41
CA LEU A 379 64.52 31.55 -34.17
C LEU A 379 65.28 31.38 -35.47
N GLU A 380 64.66 30.83 -36.51
CA GLU A 380 65.26 30.68 -37.84
C GLU A 380 65.61 32.03 -38.48
N GLN A 381 64.70 33.01 -38.37
CA GLN A 381 64.94 34.38 -38.84
C GLN A 381 66.14 35.01 -38.11
N LYS A 382 66.19 34.87 -36.78
CA LYS A 382 67.33 35.36 -35.98
C LYS A 382 68.63 34.64 -36.30
N GLN A 383 68.58 33.34 -36.57
CA GLN A 383 69.77 32.56 -36.95
C GLN A 383 70.31 32.97 -38.33
N THR A 384 69.42 33.31 -39.25
CA THR A 384 69.79 33.85 -40.57
C THR A 384 70.44 35.23 -40.41
N GLU A 385 69.83 36.13 -39.66
CA GLU A 385 70.37 37.47 -39.36
C GLU A 385 71.76 37.37 -38.70
N ILE A 386 71.94 36.46 -37.74
CA ILE A 386 73.24 36.21 -37.10
C ILE A 386 74.28 35.73 -38.13
N THR A 387 73.90 34.82 -39.04
CA THR A 387 74.81 34.32 -40.08
C THR A 387 75.24 35.44 -41.03
N GLU A 388 74.31 36.27 -41.49
CA GLU A 388 74.60 37.42 -42.36
C GLU A 388 75.47 38.47 -41.66
N LEU A 389 75.17 38.78 -40.38
CA LEU A 389 75.99 39.71 -39.59
C LEU A 389 77.40 39.19 -39.39
N LYS A 390 77.58 37.88 -39.12
CA LYS A 390 78.92 37.26 -39.03
C LYS A 390 79.69 37.39 -40.35
N GLN A 391 79.06 37.12 -41.48
CA GLN A 391 79.70 37.28 -42.79
C GLN A 391 80.11 38.73 -43.07
N ARG A 392 79.26 39.71 -42.71
CA ARG A 392 79.59 41.13 -42.84
C ARG A 392 80.75 41.54 -41.91
N LEU A 393 80.77 41.02 -40.68
CA LEU A 393 81.85 41.28 -39.74
C LEU A 393 83.18 40.75 -40.28
N GLU A 394 83.22 39.50 -40.75
CA GLU A 394 84.41 38.90 -41.37
C GLU A 394 84.90 39.70 -42.59
N ALA A 395 83.99 40.22 -43.40
CA ALA A 395 84.34 41.07 -44.55
C ALA A 395 84.96 42.41 -44.10
N LEU A 396 84.38 43.06 -43.10
CA LEU A 396 84.93 44.30 -42.52
C LEU A 396 86.29 44.06 -41.85
N GLU A 397 86.44 42.97 -41.11
CA GLU A 397 87.71 42.58 -40.48
C GLU A 397 88.81 42.37 -41.52
N LYS A 398 88.50 41.74 -42.67
CA LYS A 398 89.44 41.61 -43.80
C LYS A 398 89.86 42.98 -44.36
N ILE A 399 88.92 43.91 -44.51
CA ILE A 399 89.20 45.28 -45.00
C ILE A 399 90.12 46.02 -44.02
N ILE A 400 89.85 45.94 -42.71
CA ILE A 400 90.67 46.60 -41.68
C ILE A 400 92.09 46.00 -41.65
N HIS A 401 92.23 44.67 -41.73
CA HIS A 401 93.54 44.03 -41.79
C HIS A 401 94.33 44.46 -43.03
N SER A 402 93.67 44.60 -44.19
CA SER A 402 94.34 45.10 -45.41
C SER A 402 94.81 46.56 -45.31
N HIS A 403 94.17 47.39 -44.47
CA HIS A 403 94.54 48.80 -44.28
C HIS A 403 95.62 49.02 -43.21
N LYS A 404 95.83 48.08 -42.27
CA LYS A 404 96.92 48.15 -41.27
C LYS A 404 98.27 47.60 -41.78
N SER A 405 98.28 46.95 -42.93
CA SER A 405 99.49 46.35 -43.54
C SER A 405 100.13 47.21 -44.64
N ASN A 406 99.65 48.45 -44.82
CA ASN A 406 100.34 49.56 -45.50
C ASN A 406 100.68 50.63 -44.47
#